data_AF-A0A8X6V3T1-F1
#
_entry.id   AF-A0A8X6V3T1-F1
#
_cell.length_a   1.000
_cell.length_b   1.000
_cell.length_c   1.000
_cell.angle_alpha   90.00
_cell.angle_beta   90.00
_cell.angle_gamma   90.00
#
_symmetry.space_group_name_H-M   'P 1'
#
loop_
_entity.id
_entity.type
_entity.pdbx_description
1 polymer ?
#
loop_
_entity_poly.entity_id
_entity_poly.type
_entity_poly.pdbx_seq_one_letter_code
_entity_poly.pdbx_strand_id
1 'polypeptide(L)'
;MVMTQRKHLDAFLRGRIIGRLECGRTQPEVSGLGTTESVISRLYNDFKMMVKVSRCYSTGRLRVTTPNEDRYIYIYLAVTAKRNRRSTASDLSRQLSSATGTTVSRQTMYRRLGPIGL
;
A
#
# COMPACT_ATOMS: atom_id res chain seq x y z
N MET A 1 -16.61 13.84 33.96
CA MET A 1 -15.46 13.74 33.03
C MET A 1 -14.22 13.40 33.84
N VAL A 2 -13.72 12.16 33.79
CA VAL A 2 -12.48 11.78 34.51
C VAL A 2 -11.31 12.06 33.57
N MET A 3 -10.57 13.14 33.84
CA MET A 3 -9.31 13.42 33.16
C MET A 3 -8.24 12.46 33.71
N THR A 4 -8.00 11.36 33.00
CA THR A 4 -6.91 10.44 33.36
C THR A 4 -5.61 10.96 32.75
N GLN A 5 -4.66 11.36 33.60
CA GLN A 5 -3.28 11.65 33.19
C GLN A 5 -2.72 10.47 32.37
N ARG A 6 -2.21 10.76 31.17
CA ARG A 6 -1.46 9.78 30.37
C ARG A 6 -0.06 9.62 30.96
N LYS A 7 0.12 8.65 31.86
CA LYS A 7 1.46 8.16 32.18
C LYS A 7 1.97 7.38 30.95
N HIS A 8 3.12 7.77 30.42
CA HIS A 8 3.75 7.11 29.29
C HIS A 8 4.20 5.72 29.71
N LEU A 9 3.61 4.68 29.13
CA LEU A 9 4.03 3.30 29.38
C LEU A 9 5.41 3.11 28.78
N ASP A 10 6.35 2.57 29.55
CA ASP A 10 7.70 2.34 29.07
C ASP A 10 7.71 1.41 27.83
N ALA A 11 8.56 1.74 26.85
CA ALA A 11 8.60 1.03 25.57
C ALA A 11 8.97 -0.45 25.74
N PHE A 12 9.78 -0.78 26.75
CA PHE A 12 10.13 -2.16 27.08
C PHE A 12 8.92 -2.94 27.62
N LEU A 13 8.14 -2.33 28.50
CA LEU A 13 6.93 -2.93 29.06
C LEU A 13 5.87 -3.14 27.97
N ARG A 14 5.75 -2.18 27.04
CA ARG A 14 4.88 -2.28 25.85
C ARG A 14 5.28 -3.45 24.96
N GLY A 15 6.58 -3.60 24.68
CA GLY A 15 7.11 -4.72 23.88
C GLY A 15 6.86 -6.08 24.53
N ARG A 16 7.03 -6.18 25.85
CA ARG A 16 6.77 -7.41 26.62
C ARG A 16 5.29 -7.82 26.63
N ILE A 17 4.39 -6.85 26.70
CA ILE A 17 2.94 -7.06 26.62
C ILE A 17 2.55 -7.55 25.22
N ILE A 18 3.06 -6.90 24.16
CA ILE A 18 2.79 -7.29 22.77
C ILE A 18 3.33 -8.70 22.48
N GLY A 19 4.57 -9.01 22.88
CA GLY A 19 5.15 -10.34 22.67
C GLY A 19 4.36 -11.47 23.37
N ARG A 20 3.74 -11.19 24.53
CA ARG A 20 2.83 -12.15 25.18
C ARG A 20 1.49 -12.29 24.45
N LEU A 21 0.96 -11.20 23.92
CA LEU A 21 -0.27 -11.21 23.11
C LEU A 21 -0.05 -11.95 21.77
N GLU A 22 1.14 -11.87 21.18
CA GLU A 22 1.51 -12.60 19.97
C GLU A 22 1.61 -14.13 20.20
N CYS A 23 2.05 -14.57 21.39
CA CYS A 23 2.08 -15.99 21.77
C CYS A 23 0.70 -16.59 22.12
N GLY A 24 -0.41 -15.87 21.86
CA GLY A 24 -1.78 -16.40 22.06
C GLY A 24 -2.25 -16.48 23.53
N ARG A 25 -1.57 -15.79 24.46
CA ARG A 25 -1.98 -15.72 25.88
C ARG A 25 -3.21 -14.84 26.05
N THR A 26 -4.08 -15.20 26.98
CA THR A 26 -5.34 -14.50 27.21
C THR A 26 -5.13 -13.20 28.00
N GLN A 27 -5.94 -12.17 27.75
CA GLN A 27 -5.86 -10.85 28.42
C GLN A 27 -5.66 -10.88 29.96
N PRO A 28 -6.28 -11.79 30.75
CA PRO A 28 -6.04 -11.88 32.19
C PRO A 28 -4.63 -12.35 32.58
N GLU A 29 -3.95 -13.17 31.77
CA GLU A 29 -2.57 -13.61 32.05
C GLU A 29 -1.55 -12.46 31.85
N VAL A 30 -1.92 -11.44 31.06
CA VAL A 30 -1.11 -10.24 30.82
C VAL A 30 -1.39 -9.16 31.87
N SER A 31 -2.56 -9.20 32.52
CA SER A 31 -2.97 -8.31 33.63
C SER A 31 -2.05 -8.41 34.87
N GLY A 32 -1.42 -9.58 35.09
CA GLY A 32 -0.49 -9.81 36.21
C GLY A 32 0.83 -9.02 36.17
N LEU A 33 1.08 -8.21 35.13
CA LEU A 33 2.28 -7.37 34.99
C LEU A 33 2.13 -5.96 35.59
N GLY A 34 1.21 -5.78 36.56
CA GLY A 34 1.00 -4.49 37.24
C GLY A 34 0.42 -3.39 36.35
N THR A 35 -0.26 -3.78 35.26
CA THR A 35 -0.82 -2.85 34.26
C THR A 35 -2.35 -2.95 34.27
N THR A 36 -3.04 -1.81 34.28
CA THR A 36 -4.51 -1.77 34.26
C THR A 36 -5.07 -2.39 32.98
N GLU A 37 -6.13 -3.19 33.10
CA GLU A 37 -6.80 -3.91 31.99
C GLU A 37 -7.17 -3.00 30.80
N SER A 38 -7.48 -1.73 31.07
CA SER A 38 -7.79 -0.71 30.06
C SER A 38 -6.60 -0.38 29.14
N VAL A 39 -5.36 -0.46 29.63
CA VAL A 39 -4.14 -0.24 28.84
C VAL A 39 -3.87 -1.44 27.94
N ILE A 40 -4.10 -2.66 28.44
CA ILE A 40 -3.96 -3.89 27.66
C ILE A 40 -4.95 -3.92 26.49
N SER A 41 -6.22 -3.57 26.76
CA SER A 41 -7.26 -3.52 25.72
C SER A 41 -6.95 -2.50 24.62
N ARG A 42 -6.44 -1.31 24.98
CA ARG A 42 -5.98 -0.29 24.02
C ARG A 42 -4.81 -0.80 23.18
N LEU A 43 -3.78 -1.35 23.81
CA LEU A 43 -2.61 -1.91 23.11
C LEU A 43 -2.98 -3.04 22.16
N TYR A 44 -3.91 -3.91 22.56
CA TYR A 44 -4.38 -5.00 21.71
C TYR A 44 -5.20 -4.49 20.50
N ASN A 45 -6.03 -3.46 20.68
CA ASN A 45 -6.74 -2.83 19.56
C ASN A 45 -5.79 -2.11 18.60
N ASP A 46 -4.79 -1.40 19.11
CA ASP A 46 -3.75 -0.77 18.30
C ASP A 46 -2.97 -1.82 17.49
N PHE A 47 -2.62 -2.94 18.12
CA PHE A 47 -1.95 -4.06 17.45
C PHE A 47 -2.80 -4.65 16.32
N LYS A 48 -4.08 -4.96 16.59
CA LYS A 48 -5.02 -5.42 15.56
C LYS A 48 -5.17 -4.40 14.43
N MET A 49 -5.18 -3.11 14.75
CA MET A 49 -5.27 -2.03 13.76
C MET A 49 -4.01 -1.95 12.90
N MET A 50 -2.81 -2.11 13.48
CA MET A 50 -1.55 -2.17 12.72
C MET A 50 -1.50 -3.38 11.77
N VAL A 51 -1.94 -4.56 12.23
CA VAL A 51 -2.04 -5.77 11.40
C VAL A 51 -3.14 -5.64 10.32
N LYS A 52 -4.21 -4.89 10.60
CA LYS A 52 -5.23 -4.55 9.59
C LYS A 52 -4.70 -3.55 8.56
N VAL A 53 -3.92 -2.56 8.99
CA VAL A 53 -3.32 -1.53 8.13
C VAL A 53 -2.28 -2.13 7.19
N SER A 54 -1.54 -3.17 7.58
CA SER A 54 -0.63 -3.88 6.66
C SER A 54 -1.36 -4.48 5.44
N ARG A 55 -2.64 -4.84 5.58
CA ARG A 55 -3.50 -5.30 4.48
C ARG A 55 -4.06 -4.16 3.63
N CYS A 56 -3.98 -2.91 4.06
CA CYS A 56 -4.54 -1.74 3.37
C CYS A 56 -3.56 -1.02 2.43
N TYR A 57 -2.32 -1.47 2.28
CA TYR A 57 -1.34 -0.83 1.37
C TYR A 57 -1.45 -1.25 -0.11
N SER A 58 -2.31 -2.22 -0.45
CA SER A 58 -2.35 -2.80 -1.80
C SER A 58 -3.53 -2.36 -2.67
N THR A 59 -4.51 -1.63 -2.13
CA THR A 59 -5.69 -1.20 -2.89
C THR A 59 -5.68 0.31 -3.09
N GLY A 60 -4.73 0.78 -3.90
CA GLY A 60 -4.84 2.09 -4.53
C GLY A 60 -6.04 2.17 -5.48
N ARG A 61 -6.37 3.39 -5.91
CA ARG A 61 -7.43 3.70 -6.91
C ARG A 61 -7.44 2.66 -8.03
N LEU A 62 -8.62 2.08 -8.32
CA LEU A 62 -8.85 1.19 -9.46
C LEU A 62 -8.18 1.79 -10.70
N ARG A 63 -7.08 1.17 -11.14
CA ARG A 63 -6.42 1.55 -12.38
C ARG A 63 -7.41 1.26 -13.50
N VAL A 64 -7.66 2.29 -14.32
CA VAL A 64 -8.56 2.24 -15.49
C VAL A 64 -8.22 1.09 -16.44
N THR A 65 -6.98 0.61 -16.40
CA THR A 65 -6.51 -0.54 -17.17
C THR A 65 -6.32 -1.75 -16.26
N THR A 66 -6.76 -2.93 -16.70
CA THR A 66 -6.48 -4.18 -16.00
C THR A 66 -4.96 -4.46 -15.98
N PRO A 67 -4.44 -5.24 -15.02
CA PRO A 67 -3.01 -5.57 -14.98
C PRO A 67 -2.49 -6.26 -16.25
N ASN A 68 -3.37 -6.97 -16.97
CA ASN A 68 -3.02 -7.63 -18.22
C ASN A 68 -2.95 -6.63 -19.39
N GLU A 69 -3.88 -5.68 -19.46
CA GLU A 69 -3.81 -4.57 -20.41
C GLU A 69 -2.57 -3.70 -20.18
N ASP A 70 -2.22 -3.44 -18.92
CA ASP A 70 -1.02 -2.69 -18.56
C ASP A 70 0.26 -3.36 -19.09
N ARG A 71 0.36 -4.70 -18.98
CA ARG A 71 1.47 -5.49 -19.55
C ARG A 71 1.50 -5.44 -21.08
N TYR A 72 0.35 -5.60 -21.75
CA TYR A 72 0.28 -5.53 -23.21
C TYR A 72 0.68 -4.14 -23.72
N ILE A 73 0.16 -3.08 -23.09
CA ILE A 73 0.49 -1.69 -23.45
C ILE A 73 1.98 -1.42 -23.23
N TYR A 74 2.57 -1.91 -22.13
CA TYR A 74 4.00 -1.76 -21.88
C TYR A 74 4.86 -2.45 -22.95
N ILE A 75 4.54 -3.70 -23.31
CA ILE A 75 5.28 -4.45 -24.33
C ILE A 75 5.15 -3.76 -25.70
N TYR A 76 3.94 -3.36 -26.07
CA TYR A 76 3.68 -2.62 -27.31
C TYR A 76 4.48 -1.31 -27.37
N LEU A 77 4.48 -0.54 -26.27
CA LEU A 77 5.23 0.71 -26.19
C LEU A 77 6.73 0.49 -26.26
N ALA A 78 7.27 -0.49 -25.54
CA ALA A 78 8.70 -0.81 -25.60
C ALA A 78 9.14 -1.21 -27.01
N VAL A 79 8.33 -1.99 -27.73
CA VAL A 79 8.62 -2.39 -29.12
C VAL A 79 8.51 -1.19 -30.07
N THR A 80 7.46 -0.39 -29.93
CA THR A 80 7.18 0.74 -30.84
C THR A 80 8.16 1.90 -30.62
N ALA A 81 8.50 2.20 -29.37
CA ALA A 81 9.53 3.15 -28.97
C ALA A 81 10.92 2.77 -29.51
N LYS A 82 11.30 1.50 -29.40
CA LYS A 82 12.58 1.00 -29.93
C LYS A 82 12.64 1.09 -31.46
N ARG A 83 11.52 0.89 -32.14
CA ARG A 83 11.42 1.00 -33.61
C ARG A 83 11.35 2.45 -34.09
N ASN A 84 10.76 3.35 -33.31
CA ASN A 84 10.51 4.74 -33.71
C ASN A 84 11.16 5.74 -32.74
N ARG A 85 12.48 5.89 -32.83
CA ARG A 85 13.30 6.74 -31.93
C ARG A 85 12.95 8.24 -31.99
N ARG A 86 12.14 8.69 -32.94
CA ARG A 86 11.71 10.09 -33.14
C ARG A 86 10.23 10.33 -32.80
N SER A 87 9.47 9.32 -32.40
CA SER A 87 8.04 9.47 -32.11
C SER A 87 7.80 10.09 -30.74
N THR A 88 6.84 11.01 -30.66
CA THR A 88 6.46 11.67 -29.41
C THR A 88 5.48 10.80 -28.63
N ALA A 89 5.39 10.97 -27.30
CA ALA A 89 4.42 10.27 -26.46
C ALA A 89 2.95 10.42 -26.96
N SER A 90 2.62 11.56 -27.57
CA SER A 90 1.32 11.83 -28.20
C SER A 90 1.06 10.95 -29.43
N ASP A 91 2.06 10.75 -30.28
CA ASP A 91 1.96 9.90 -31.48
C ASP A 91 1.76 8.44 -31.09
N LEU A 92 2.53 7.98 -30.09
CA LEU A 92 2.42 6.63 -29.54
C LEU A 92 1.07 6.40 -28.86
N SER A 93 0.52 7.41 -28.16
CA SER A 93 -0.81 7.34 -27.57
C SER A 93 -1.89 7.19 -28.65
N ARG A 94 -1.79 7.95 -29.76
CA ARG A 94 -2.74 7.87 -30.86
C ARG A 94 -2.70 6.50 -31.54
N GLN A 95 -1.49 5.98 -31.80
CA GLN A 95 -1.30 4.64 -32.38
C GLN A 95 -1.85 3.54 -31.48
N LEU A 96 -1.59 3.61 -30.17
CA LEU A 96 -2.10 2.65 -29.19
C LEU A 96 -3.64 2.68 -29.13
N SER A 97 -4.24 3.87 -29.10
CA SER A 97 -5.71 4.00 -29.12
C SER A 97 -6.32 3.50 -30.41
N SER A 98 -5.67 3.70 -31.57
CA SER A 98 -6.13 3.12 -32.84
C SER A 98 -5.99 1.60 -32.89
N ALA A 99 -4.97 1.02 -32.27
CA ALA A 99 -4.70 -0.42 -32.30
C ALA A 99 -5.51 -1.22 -31.27
N THR A 100 -5.76 -0.65 -30.08
CA THR A 100 -6.35 -1.36 -28.94
C THR A 100 -7.74 -0.82 -28.58
N GLY A 101 -8.19 0.31 -29.15
CA GLY A 101 -9.46 0.95 -28.81
C GLY A 101 -9.51 1.55 -27.40
N THR A 102 -8.41 1.47 -26.65
CA THR A 102 -8.32 1.99 -25.28
C THR A 102 -7.76 3.41 -25.29
N THR A 103 -8.49 4.33 -24.68
CA THR A 103 -8.06 5.72 -24.55
C THR A 103 -7.16 5.85 -23.32
N VAL A 104 -5.85 5.88 -23.54
CA VAL A 104 -4.85 6.06 -22.48
C VAL A 104 -4.49 7.54 -22.40
N SER A 105 -4.53 8.13 -21.20
CA SER A 105 -4.16 9.54 -21.04
C SER A 105 -2.67 9.75 -21.28
N ARG A 106 -2.30 10.94 -21.79
CA ARG A 106 -0.89 11.35 -21.94
C ARG A 106 -0.08 11.19 -20.65
N GLN A 107 -0.70 11.47 -19.49
CA GLN A 107 -0.03 11.36 -18.20
C GLN A 107 0.31 9.91 -17.83
N THR A 108 -0.58 8.97 -18.17
CA THR A 108 -0.30 7.53 -18.02
C THR A 108 0.81 7.08 -18.97
N MET A 109 0.83 7.60 -20.20
CA MET A 109 1.87 7.32 -21.18
C MET A 109 3.25 7.78 -20.70
N TYR A 110 3.38 9.01 -20.19
CA TYR A 110 4.65 9.52 -19.66
C TYR A 110 5.16 8.68 -18.48
N ARG A 111 4.29 8.24 -17.57
CA ARG A 111 4.68 7.35 -16.46
C ARG A 111 5.22 6.00 -16.93
N ARG A 112 4.71 5.50 -18.07
CA ARG A 112 5.12 4.20 -18.65
C ARG A 112 6.33 4.32 -19.57
N LEU A 113 6.55 5.48 -20.20
CA LEU A 113 7.69 5.76 -21.09
C LEU A 113 8.94 6.25 -20.34
N GLY A 114 8.80 6.84 -19.15
CA GLY A 114 9.94 7.28 -18.34
C GLY A 114 11.03 6.22 -18.10
N PRO A 115 10.68 4.96 -17.74
CA PRO A 115 11.66 3.87 -17.62
C PRO A 115 12.35 3.47 -18.93
N ILE A 116 11.74 3.81 -20.08
CA ILE A 116 12.23 3.48 -21.43
C ILE A 116 13.18 4.57 -21.96
N GLY A 117 13.24 5.75 -21.30
CA GLY A 117 14.17 6.83 -21.63
C GLY A 117 13.74 7.69 -22.82
N LEU A 118 12.42 7.84 -23.03
CA LEU A 118 11.79 8.73 -24.01
C LEU A 118 10.97 9.82 -23.33
#